data_AF-A0A940BLJ5-F1
#
_entry.id   AF-A0A940BLJ5-F1
#
_cell.length_a   1.000
_cell.length_b   1.000
_cell.length_c   1.000
_cell.angle_alpha   90.00
_cell.angle_beta   90.00
_cell.angle_gamma   90.00
#
_symmetry.space_group_name_H-M   'P 1'
#
loop_
_entity.id
_entity.type
_entity.pdbx_description
1 polymer ?
#
loop_
_entity_poly.entity_id
_entity_poly.type
_entity_poly.pdbx_seq_one_letter_code
_entity_poly.pdbx_strand_id
1 'polypeptide(L)'
;MTKKIQPSLFGITNSNRDYTLQETWGKNMFNSSFPAALVAYMYSKKVDCVYIRTNKDNNIEHSKISVDKLFGISPLDKNTFYAFESVYAPFQQFYKGTIPRIDLVVQNKKTGVCTSGLEIKLTALPDNSTCDLNENEYSCELVIRPDTISYLACSISQHYLKRKAKLAEIMSDFAKIKHWDNEREIIKNFGLFVNFMDDLAKMHCEKQSALVLQPVWKTEGKSSRLSENCLDAFVWSDLALTHLFTGYFMELPTRIGRTERTLVWLSKMLYEFVQTGQFNAAEIIDKLSFNTKNDKAFSVAGKSTYPLLKCKELTKPRIKKNEIRNIILGGGQNLLSPERRFDAIIYNSPELFV
;
A
#
# COMPACT_ATOMS: atom_id res chain seq x y z
N MET A 1 21.62 -14.77 -35.98
CA MET A 1 21.84 -13.78 -34.91
C MET A 1 20.60 -13.73 -34.03
N THR A 2 20.64 -14.31 -32.83
CA THR A 2 19.54 -14.19 -31.86
C THR A 2 19.44 -12.74 -31.41
N LYS A 3 18.30 -12.08 -31.69
CA LYS A 3 18.03 -10.70 -31.29
C LYS A 3 18.22 -10.57 -29.78
N LYS A 4 19.23 -9.81 -29.34
CA LYS A 4 19.54 -9.64 -27.91
C LYS A 4 18.35 -8.95 -27.26
N ILE A 5 17.67 -9.63 -26.34
CA ILE A 5 16.55 -9.06 -25.58
C ILE A 5 17.13 -7.97 -24.69
N GLN A 6 16.60 -6.75 -24.80
CA GLN A 6 17.03 -5.63 -23.97
C GLN A 6 16.54 -5.80 -22.53
N PRO A 7 17.28 -5.30 -21.53
CA PRO A 7 16.85 -5.27 -20.15
C PRO A 7 15.44 -4.70 -20.01
N SER A 8 14.56 -5.45 -19.37
CA SER A 8 13.15 -5.09 -19.22
C SER A 8 12.49 -5.86 -18.08
N LEU A 9 11.29 -5.41 -17.69
CA LEU A 9 10.43 -6.10 -16.74
C LEU A 9 9.19 -6.64 -17.45
N PHE A 10 8.79 -7.86 -17.10
CA PHE A 10 7.66 -8.54 -17.71
C PHE A 10 6.36 -7.70 -17.64
N GLY A 11 5.65 -7.64 -18.77
CA GLY A 11 4.37 -6.92 -18.89
C GLY A 11 4.49 -5.39 -18.99
N ILE A 12 5.61 -4.79 -18.55
CA ILE A 12 5.80 -3.33 -18.60
C ILE A 12 6.35 -2.93 -19.98
N THR A 13 5.44 -2.79 -20.94
CA THR A 13 5.77 -2.45 -22.33
C THR A 13 5.72 -0.95 -22.61
N ASN A 14 4.77 -0.22 -22.00
CA ASN A 14 4.71 1.23 -22.07
C ASN A 14 4.81 1.82 -20.66
N SER A 15 5.80 2.67 -20.42
CA SER A 15 6.01 3.28 -19.11
C SER A 15 6.70 4.64 -19.24
N ASN A 16 6.62 5.46 -18.19
CA ASN A 16 7.45 6.64 -18.01
C ASN A 16 8.88 6.31 -17.48
N ARG A 17 9.20 5.03 -17.27
CA ARG A 17 10.54 4.53 -16.93
C ARG A 17 11.14 3.76 -18.10
N ASP A 18 12.44 3.95 -18.33
CA ASP A 18 13.20 3.22 -19.35
C ASP A 18 14.13 2.19 -18.68
N TYR A 19 13.82 0.90 -18.87
CA TYR A 19 14.56 -0.20 -18.27
C TYR A 19 15.85 -0.55 -19.01
N THR A 20 16.16 0.10 -20.14
CA THR A 20 17.48 -0.02 -20.78
C THR A 20 18.55 0.77 -20.02
N LEU A 21 18.14 1.71 -19.16
CA LEU A 21 19.02 2.56 -18.37
C LEU A 21 19.27 1.96 -16.98
N GLN A 22 20.51 2.07 -16.51
CA GLN A 22 20.93 1.49 -15.23
C GLN A 22 20.23 2.15 -14.03
N GLU A 23 19.95 3.47 -14.07
CA GLU A 23 19.31 4.17 -12.95
C GLU A 23 17.92 3.61 -12.59
N THR A 24 17.18 3.10 -13.58
CA THR A 24 15.84 2.52 -13.40
C THR A 24 15.87 1.25 -12.55
N TRP A 25 17.02 0.57 -12.48
CA TRP A 25 17.23 -0.64 -11.69
C TRP A 25 17.72 -0.34 -10.26
N GLY A 26 17.87 0.94 -9.90
CA GLY A 26 18.20 1.36 -8.55
C GLY A 26 17.04 1.17 -7.56
N LYS A 27 17.37 1.12 -6.25
CA LYS A 27 16.43 0.91 -5.13
C LYS A 27 15.13 1.73 -5.23
N ASN A 28 15.21 3.00 -5.63
CA ASN A 28 14.07 3.92 -5.61
C ASN A 28 13.05 3.64 -6.74
N MET A 29 13.50 3.14 -7.89
CA MET A 29 12.61 2.85 -9.02
C MET A 29 12.24 1.37 -9.08
N PHE A 30 13.22 0.48 -8.94
CA PHE A 30 12.98 -0.96 -9.05
C PHE A 30 11.93 -1.46 -8.03
N ASN A 31 11.92 -0.92 -6.81
CA ASN A 31 11.01 -1.37 -5.75
C ASN A 31 9.53 -1.04 -6.00
N SER A 32 9.20 -0.10 -6.89
CA SER A 32 7.81 0.11 -7.36
C SER A 32 7.57 -0.55 -8.72
N SER A 33 8.58 -0.65 -9.57
CA SER A 33 8.49 -1.31 -10.87
C SER A 33 8.30 -2.82 -10.78
N PHE A 34 9.09 -3.51 -9.95
CA PHE A 34 9.06 -4.97 -9.82
C PHE A 34 7.70 -5.50 -9.35
N PRO A 35 7.04 -4.90 -8.33
CA PRO A 35 5.65 -5.21 -7.97
C PRO A 35 4.65 -5.23 -9.14
N ALA A 36 4.71 -4.21 -10.01
CA ALA A 36 3.83 -4.14 -11.18
C ALA A 36 4.11 -5.28 -12.18
N ALA A 37 5.39 -5.60 -12.39
CA ALA A 37 5.82 -6.70 -13.25
C ALA A 37 5.45 -8.07 -12.68
N LEU A 38 5.56 -8.24 -11.37
CA LEU A 38 5.18 -9.48 -10.67
C LEU A 38 3.70 -9.77 -10.86
N VAL A 39 2.81 -8.80 -10.64
CA VAL A 39 1.37 -9.03 -10.83
C VAL A 39 1.02 -9.24 -12.32
N ALA A 40 1.69 -8.55 -13.25
CA ALA A 40 1.53 -8.84 -14.67
C ALA A 40 1.93 -10.28 -15.02
N TYR A 41 3.00 -10.80 -14.41
CA TYR A 41 3.43 -12.19 -14.56
C TYR A 41 2.41 -13.17 -13.93
N MET A 42 1.94 -12.90 -12.71
CA MET A 42 0.88 -13.68 -12.06
C MET A 42 -0.38 -13.76 -12.93
N TYR A 43 -0.78 -12.65 -13.56
CA TYR A 43 -1.89 -12.61 -14.51
C TYR A 43 -1.68 -13.53 -15.70
N SER A 44 -0.48 -13.53 -16.30
CA SER A 44 -0.13 -14.44 -17.41
C SER A 44 -0.23 -15.93 -17.02
N LYS A 45 -0.03 -16.21 -15.72
CA LYS A 45 -0.14 -17.54 -15.10
C LYS A 45 -1.55 -17.87 -14.61
N LYS A 46 -2.53 -16.97 -14.81
CA LYS A 46 -3.91 -17.08 -14.27
C LYS A 46 -3.93 -17.21 -12.74
N VAL A 47 -3.02 -16.51 -12.06
CA VAL A 47 -2.94 -16.46 -10.61
C VAL A 47 -3.42 -15.09 -10.13
N ASP A 48 -4.54 -15.07 -9.42
CA ASP A 48 -5.10 -13.84 -8.87
C ASP A 48 -4.38 -13.41 -7.58
N CYS A 49 -4.31 -12.10 -7.35
CA CYS A 49 -3.81 -11.54 -6.10
C CYS A 49 -4.76 -11.87 -4.94
N VAL A 50 -4.22 -11.97 -3.72
CA VAL A 50 -5.04 -12.05 -2.50
C VAL A 50 -5.64 -10.68 -2.25
N TYR A 51 -6.96 -10.55 -2.22
CA TYR A 51 -7.63 -9.28 -1.92
C TYR A 51 -8.11 -9.25 -0.48
N ILE A 52 -7.46 -8.40 0.32
CA ILE A 52 -7.74 -8.18 1.74
C ILE A 52 -8.84 -7.12 1.83
N ARG A 53 -9.99 -7.53 2.34
CA ARG A 53 -11.17 -6.70 2.50
C ARG A 53 -11.83 -7.00 3.84
N THR A 54 -12.79 -6.17 4.22
CA THR A 54 -13.63 -6.44 5.39
C THR A 54 -14.98 -7.02 4.96
N ASN A 55 -15.58 -7.83 5.82
CA ASN A 55 -16.96 -8.27 5.67
C ASN A 55 -17.93 -7.29 6.37
N LYS A 56 -19.22 -7.64 6.40
CA LYS A 56 -20.29 -6.82 7.00
C LYS A 56 -20.15 -6.62 8.51
N ASP A 57 -19.46 -7.54 9.17
CA ASP A 57 -19.16 -7.48 10.61
C ASP A 57 -17.83 -6.75 10.87
N ASN A 58 -17.27 -6.08 9.85
CA ASN A 58 -15.97 -5.42 9.88
C ASN A 58 -14.80 -6.37 10.19
N ASN A 59 -14.94 -7.68 9.97
CA ASN A 59 -13.85 -8.63 10.10
C ASN A 59 -13.05 -8.74 8.80
N ILE A 60 -11.74 -8.92 8.90
CA ILE A 60 -10.89 -9.18 7.73
C ILE A 60 -11.29 -10.50 7.08
N GLU A 61 -11.41 -10.47 5.76
CA GLU A 61 -11.55 -11.64 4.91
C GLU A 61 -10.65 -11.54 3.68
N HIS A 62 -10.26 -12.70 3.16
CA HIS A 62 -9.46 -12.80 1.95
C HIS A 62 -10.30 -13.31 0.80
N SER A 63 -10.42 -12.50 -0.24
CA SER A 63 -10.95 -12.89 -1.54
C SER A 63 -9.83 -12.87 -2.59
N LYS A 64 -10.19 -12.94 -3.87
CA LYS A 64 -9.24 -12.89 -4.99
C LYS A 64 -9.59 -11.73 -5.92
N ILE A 65 -8.57 -11.06 -6.43
CA ILE A 65 -8.71 -10.03 -7.45
C ILE A 65 -7.75 -10.31 -8.60
N SER A 66 -8.30 -10.43 -9.81
CA SER A 66 -7.52 -10.57 -11.02
C SER A 66 -6.88 -9.23 -11.39
N VAL A 67 -5.73 -9.27 -12.04
CA VAL A 67 -4.92 -8.06 -12.25
C VAL A 67 -5.54 -7.11 -13.28
N ASP A 68 -6.29 -7.63 -14.25
CA ASP A 68 -7.10 -6.82 -15.17
C ASP A 68 -8.20 -6.03 -14.45
N LYS A 69 -8.82 -6.62 -13.40
CA LYS A 69 -9.77 -5.90 -12.54
C LYS A 69 -9.07 -4.88 -11.65
N LEU A 70 -7.92 -5.25 -11.07
CA LEU A 70 -7.10 -4.36 -10.25
C LEU A 70 -6.63 -3.13 -11.03
N PHE A 71 -6.20 -3.31 -12.27
CA PHE A 71 -5.70 -2.25 -13.15
C PHE A 71 -6.80 -1.55 -13.94
N GLY A 72 -8.00 -2.11 -14.02
CA GLY A 72 -9.09 -1.64 -14.89
C GLY A 72 -8.82 -1.84 -16.39
N ILE A 73 -7.73 -2.54 -16.73
CA ILE A 73 -7.30 -2.92 -18.07
C ILE A 73 -6.35 -4.11 -17.94
N SER A 74 -6.30 -5.00 -18.94
CA SER A 74 -5.35 -6.12 -18.93
C SER A 74 -3.91 -5.61 -18.77
N PRO A 75 -3.10 -6.16 -17.84
CA PRO A 75 -1.70 -5.74 -17.66
C PRO A 75 -0.83 -6.01 -18.89
N LEU A 76 -1.30 -6.87 -19.80
CA LEU A 76 -0.60 -7.26 -21.03
C LEU A 76 -1.18 -6.60 -22.29
N ASP A 77 -2.16 -5.70 -22.14
CA ASP A 77 -2.70 -4.95 -23.29
C ASP A 77 -1.64 -3.99 -23.85
N LYS A 78 -1.57 -3.87 -25.17
CA LYS A 78 -0.65 -2.94 -25.87
C LYS A 78 -0.89 -1.47 -25.51
N ASN A 79 -2.07 -1.13 -25.02
CA ASN A 79 -2.46 0.21 -24.60
C ASN A 79 -2.31 0.43 -23.08
N THR A 80 -1.91 -0.58 -22.31
CA THR A 80 -1.64 -0.38 -20.88
C THR A 80 -0.35 0.43 -20.73
N PHE A 81 -0.46 1.55 -20.04
CA PHE A 81 0.64 2.45 -19.69
C PHE A 81 0.85 2.46 -18.18
N TYR A 82 2.09 2.20 -17.76
CA TYR A 82 2.52 2.19 -16.36
C TYR A 82 3.22 3.52 -16.04
N ALA A 83 2.50 4.44 -15.43
CA ALA A 83 2.99 5.74 -14.99
C ALA A 83 3.40 5.67 -13.51
N PHE A 84 4.68 5.48 -13.24
CA PHE A 84 5.22 5.43 -11.88
C PHE A 84 5.38 6.83 -11.30
N GLU A 85 5.24 6.98 -9.99
CA GLU A 85 5.41 8.25 -9.26
C GLU A 85 4.67 9.40 -9.95
N SER A 86 3.41 9.16 -10.27
CA SER A 86 2.58 10.05 -11.08
C SER A 86 1.33 10.47 -10.33
N VAL A 87 0.70 11.56 -10.76
CA VAL A 87 -0.56 12.01 -10.16
C VAL A 87 -1.71 11.16 -10.70
N TYR A 88 -2.51 10.58 -9.80
CA TYR A 88 -3.77 9.95 -10.17
C TYR A 88 -4.85 11.02 -10.34
N ALA A 89 -5.03 11.49 -11.58
CA ALA A 89 -5.91 12.60 -11.92
C ALA A 89 -7.35 12.51 -11.34
N PRO A 90 -8.00 11.33 -11.26
CA PRO A 90 -9.34 11.23 -10.69
C PRO A 90 -9.46 11.74 -9.25
N PHE A 91 -8.38 11.72 -8.46
CA PHE A 91 -8.38 12.18 -7.07
C PHE A 91 -8.07 13.67 -6.92
N GLN A 92 -7.62 14.34 -7.97
CA GLN A 92 -7.27 15.77 -7.93
C GLN A 92 -8.45 16.64 -7.50
N GLN A 93 -9.68 16.24 -7.83
CA GLN A 93 -10.89 16.97 -7.46
C GLN A 93 -11.09 17.12 -5.94
N PHE A 94 -10.47 16.27 -5.11
CA PHE A 94 -10.64 16.27 -3.66
C PHE A 94 -9.62 17.14 -2.92
N TYR A 95 -8.61 17.71 -3.58
CA TYR A 95 -7.56 18.48 -2.93
C TYR A 95 -7.76 19.99 -3.05
N LYS A 96 -7.40 20.70 -1.97
CA LYS A 96 -7.05 22.12 -2.02
C LYS A 96 -5.53 22.21 -2.24
N GLY A 97 -5.11 22.60 -3.45
CA GLY A 97 -3.70 22.74 -3.82
C GLY A 97 -3.12 21.51 -4.52
N THR A 98 -1.86 21.18 -4.23
CA THR A 98 -1.11 20.12 -4.91
C THR A 98 -1.43 18.74 -4.34
N ILE A 99 -1.80 17.81 -5.20
CA ILE A 99 -1.98 16.39 -4.87
C ILE A 99 -0.61 15.68 -4.87
N PRO A 100 -0.29 14.85 -3.85
CA PRO A 100 0.92 14.02 -3.87
C PRO A 100 0.90 13.01 -5.01
N ARG A 101 2.07 12.56 -5.47
CA ARG A 101 2.18 11.47 -6.45
C ARG A 101 1.90 10.12 -5.76
N ILE A 102 1.36 9.16 -6.50
CA ILE A 102 1.21 7.76 -6.06
C ILE A 102 2.23 6.88 -6.77
N ASP A 103 2.60 5.76 -6.14
CA ASP A 103 3.65 4.86 -6.63
C ASP A 103 3.40 4.34 -8.05
N LEU A 104 2.15 3.97 -8.38
CA LEU A 104 1.76 3.51 -9.71
C LEU A 104 0.39 4.05 -10.12
N VAL A 105 0.34 4.66 -11.30
CA VAL A 105 -0.88 4.96 -12.04
C VAL A 105 -0.93 4.10 -13.30
N VAL A 106 -2.01 3.35 -13.48
CA VAL A 106 -2.29 2.64 -14.73
C VAL A 106 -3.21 3.48 -15.59
N GLN A 107 -2.85 3.63 -16.87
CA GLN A 107 -3.62 4.42 -17.84
C GLN A 107 -3.81 3.65 -19.13
N ASN A 108 -4.91 3.95 -19.82
CA ASN A 108 -5.06 3.57 -21.21
C ASN A 108 -4.32 4.60 -22.08
N LYS A 109 -3.17 4.23 -22.65
CA LYS A 109 -2.33 5.07 -23.52
C LYS A 109 -3.10 5.72 -24.67
N LYS A 110 -4.11 5.04 -25.21
CA LYS A 110 -4.87 5.53 -26.36
C LYS A 110 -5.81 6.67 -25.98
N THR A 111 -6.40 6.62 -24.78
CA THR A 111 -7.41 7.59 -24.33
C THR A 111 -6.88 8.59 -23.29
N GLY A 112 -5.73 8.30 -22.68
CA GLY A 112 -5.18 9.06 -21.55
C GLY A 112 -5.93 8.85 -20.22
N VAL A 113 -6.96 8.00 -20.20
CA VAL A 113 -7.78 7.78 -19.01
C VAL A 113 -7.00 6.96 -17.98
N CYS A 114 -6.90 7.48 -16.75
CA CYS A 114 -6.38 6.74 -15.60
C CYS A 114 -7.41 5.71 -15.15
N THR A 115 -7.03 4.43 -15.14
CA THR A 115 -7.90 3.31 -14.79
C THR A 115 -7.68 2.81 -13.37
N SER A 116 -6.49 2.98 -12.81
CA SER A 116 -6.15 2.57 -11.45
C SER A 116 -5.00 3.43 -10.89
N GLY A 117 -4.99 3.62 -9.57
CA GLY A 117 -3.93 4.29 -8.82
C GLY A 117 -3.63 3.49 -7.57
N LEU A 118 -2.40 3.01 -7.42
CA LEU A 118 -2.01 2.05 -6.39
C LEU A 118 -0.73 2.47 -5.68
N GLU A 119 -0.80 2.47 -4.35
CA GLU A 119 0.36 2.52 -3.48
C GLU A 119 1.06 1.17 -3.49
N ILE A 120 2.39 1.17 -3.50
CA ILE A 120 3.18 -0.06 -3.59
C ILE A 120 3.98 -0.25 -2.30
N LYS A 121 3.92 -1.47 -1.75
CA LYS A 121 4.63 -1.87 -0.54
C LYS A 121 5.29 -3.23 -0.74
N LEU A 122 6.53 -3.23 -1.23
CA LEU A 122 7.33 -4.46 -1.35
C LEU A 122 7.86 -4.85 0.03
N THR A 123 7.45 -6.00 0.56
CA THR A 123 7.71 -6.39 1.96
C THR A 123 8.42 -7.72 2.10
N ALA A 124 9.35 -7.79 3.06
CA ALA A 124 10.10 -9.00 3.39
C ALA A 124 9.27 -9.93 4.29
N LEU A 125 9.36 -11.24 4.06
CA LEU A 125 8.68 -12.28 4.82
C LEU A 125 9.68 -13.36 5.24
N PRO A 126 9.97 -13.59 6.53
CA PRO A 126 9.46 -12.86 7.69
C PRO A 126 10.13 -11.51 7.91
N ASP A 127 9.48 -10.66 8.70
CA ASP A 127 10.11 -9.51 9.34
C ASP A 127 10.81 -9.88 10.66
N ASN A 128 11.49 -8.92 11.27
CA ASN A 128 12.22 -9.13 12.52
C ASN A 128 11.33 -9.57 13.71
N SER A 129 10.03 -9.30 13.66
CA SER A 129 9.12 -9.66 14.76
C SER A 129 8.62 -11.10 14.68
N THR A 130 8.65 -11.72 13.50
CA THR A 130 8.10 -13.06 13.25
C THR A 130 9.13 -14.07 12.78
N CYS A 131 10.35 -13.65 12.48
CA CYS A 131 11.40 -14.51 11.92
C CYS A 131 11.91 -15.64 12.82
N ASP A 132 11.64 -15.57 14.12
CA ASP A 132 12.01 -16.61 15.09
C ASP A 132 10.81 -17.50 15.46
N LEU A 133 9.64 -17.27 14.81
CA LEU A 133 8.44 -18.11 14.94
C LEU A 133 8.47 -19.26 13.93
N ASN A 134 7.44 -20.11 13.96
CA ASN A 134 7.28 -21.13 12.92
C ASN A 134 6.99 -20.47 11.56
N GLU A 135 7.37 -21.13 10.47
CA GLU A 135 7.22 -20.58 9.11
C GLU A 135 5.75 -20.28 8.73
N ASN A 136 4.79 -20.99 9.32
CA ASN A 136 3.35 -20.74 9.17
C ASN A 136 2.84 -19.54 10.00
N GLU A 137 3.72 -18.90 10.77
CA GLU A 137 3.49 -17.71 11.60
C GLU A 137 4.32 -16.51 11.12
N TYR A 138 5.06 -16.65 10.02
CA TYR A 138 5.77 -15.55 9.38
C TYR A 138 4.82 -14.48 8.86
N SER A 139 5.21 -13.22 9.02
CA SER A 139 4.51 -12.07 8.44
C SER A 139 5.48 -10.92 8.15
N CYS A 140 4.94 -9.81 7.64
CA CYS A 140 5.71 -8.69 7.13
C CYS A 140 5.53 -7.43 7.98
N GLU A 141 6.59 -6.63 8.11
CA GLU A 141 6.46 -5.23 8.51
C GLU A 141 5.83 -4.43 7.36
N LEU A 142 4.87 -3.56 7.69
CA LEU A 142 4.27 -2.65 6.74
C LEU A 142 4.45 -1.20 7.21
N VAL A 143 5.09 -0.38 6.37
CA VAL A 143 5.34 1.04 6.65
C VAL A 143 4.44 1.90 5.76
N ILE A 144 3.61 2.74 6.37
CA ILE A 144 2.65 3.59 5.68
C ILE A 144 3.11 5.04 5.71
N ARG A 145 3.14 5.69 4.55
CA ARG A 145 3.49 7.11 4.41
C ARG A 145 2.25 7.98 4.58
N PRO A 146 2.40 9.26 4.98
CA PRO A 146 1.26 10.18 5.08
C PRO A 146 0.48 10.29 3.77
N ASP A 147 1.17 10.31 2.61
CA ASP A 147 0.52 10.36 1.30
C ASP A 147 -0.45 9.20 1.06
N THR A 148 -0.13 7.99 1.54
CA THR A 148 -1.03 6.84 1.49
C THR A 148 -2.36 7.12 2.22
N ILE A 149 -2.33 7.87 3.31
CA ILE A 149 -3.54 8.27 4.08
C ILE A 149 -4.35 9.31 3.32
N SER A 150 -3.68 10.24 2.64
CA SER A 150 -4.34 11.22 1.78
C SER A 150 -5.04 10.53 0.59
N TYR A 151 -4.40 9.51 -0.01
CA TYR A 151 -4.99 8.67 -1.05
C TYR A 151 -6.14 7.78 -0.52
N LEU A 152 -6.04 7.29 0.72
CA LEU A 152 -7.13 6.59 1.40
C LEU A 152 -8.36 7.50 1.55
N ALA A 153 -8.17 8.74 2.00
CA ALA A 153 -9.25 9.72 2.11
C ALA A 153 -9.91 10.00 0.75
N CYS A 154 -9.13 10.08 -0.34
CA CYS A 154 -9.68 10.22 -1.69
C CYS A 154 -10.47 9.00 -2.15
N SER A 155 -9.96 7.78 -1.92
CA SER A 155 -10.65 6.54 -2.28
C SER A 155 -12.04 6.51 -1.66
N ILE A 156 -12.11 6.77 -0.35
CA ILE A 156 -13.38 6.84 0.38
C ILE A 156 -14.26 7.98 -0.18
N SER A 157 -13.71 9.19 -0.33
CA SER A 157 -14.45 10.37 -0.82
C SER A 157 -15.10 10.15 -2.19
N GLN A 158 -14.42 9.44 -3.09
CA GLN A 158 -14.92 9.11 -4.43
C GLN A 158 -16.25 8.35 -4.40
N HIS A 159 -16.46 7.47 -3.42
CA HIS A 159 -17.71 6.71 -3.25
C HIS A 159 -18.87 7.54 -2.67
N TYR A 160 -18.56 8.68 -2.07
CA TYR A 160 -19.52 9.56 -1.41
C TYR A 160 -19.70 10.92 -2.10
N LEU A 161 -19.06 11.16 -3.24
CA LEU A 161 -19.17 12.42 -3.99
C LEU A 161 -20.63 12.83 -4.26
N LYS A 162 -21.49 11.87 -4.63
CA LYS A 162 -22.94 12.09 -4.85
C LYS A 162 -23.80 11.81 -3.61
N ARG A 163 -23.19 11.44 -2.48
CA ARG A 163 -23.88 11.00 -1.25
C ARG A 163 -23.25 11.60 0.01
N LYS A 164 -22.71 12.83 -0.09
CA LYS A 164 -22.00 13.51 1.02
C LYS A 164 -22.84 13.60 2.29
N ALA A 165 -24.16 13.74 2.17
CA ALA A 165 -25.09 13.75 3.30
C ALA A 165 -25.00 12.49 4.20
N LYS A 166 -24.77 11.30 3.61
CA LYS A 166 -24.61 10.06 4.40
C LYS A 166 -23.33 10.05 5.23
N LEU A 167 -22.25 10.57 4.65
CA LEU A 167 -20.98 10.72 5.37
C LEU A 167 -21.09 11.83 6.43
N ALA A 168 -21.84 12.90 6.14
CA ALA A 168 -22.10 13.98 7.09
C ALA A 168 -22.87 13.51 8.34
N GLU A 169 -23.84 12.61 8.17
CA GLU A 169 -24.66 12.05 9.25
C GLU A 169 -23.78 11.40 10.33
N ILE A 170 -22.86 10.51 9.93
CA ILE A 170 -21.96 9.79 10.84
C ILE A 170 -20.79 10.65 11.36
N MET A 171 -20.64 11.89 10.86
CA MET A 171 -19.60 12.84 11.28
C MET A 171 -20.19 14.07 11.99
N SER A 172 -21.50 14.10 12.23
CA SER A 172 -22.23 15.25 12.78
C SER A 172 -21.63 15.75 14.10
N ASP A 173 -21.21 14.82 14.96
CA ASP A 173 -20.63 15.09 16.26
C ASP A 173 -19.23 15.72 16.22
N PHE A 174 -18.53 15.71 15.08
CA PHE A 174 -17.24 16.37 14.95
C PHE A 174 -17.33 17.90 15.03
N ALA A 175 -18.53 18.48 14.86
CA ALA A 175 -18.78 19.89 15.12
C ALA A 175 -18.50 20.30 16.59
N LYS A 176 -18.43 19.33 17.51
CA LYS A 176 -18.06 19.53 18.92
C LYS A 176 -16.56 19.83 19.10
N ILE A 177 -15.72 19.46 18.12
CA ILE A 177 -14.25 19.66 18.15
C ILE A 177 -13.94 21.03 17.54
N LYS A 178 -13.53 21.97 18.39
CA LYS A 178 -13.19 23.35 18.03
C LYS A 178 -11.72 23.48 17.64
N HIS A 179 -10.81 22.87 18.42
CA HIS A 179 -9.36 22.96 18.19
C HIS A 179 -8.78 21.59 17.89
N TRP A 180 -8.73 21.24 16.60
CA TRP A 180 -8.23 19.96 16.13
C TRP A 180 -6.73 19.74 16.40
N ASP A 181 -5.97 20.82 16.49
CA ASP A 181 -4.54 20.86 16.81
C ASP A 181 -4.25 20.74 18.32
N ASN A 182 -5.27 20.80 19.18
CA ASN A 182 -5.13 20.64 20.62
C ASN A 182 -5.21 19.15 21.02
N GLU A 183 -4.07 18.58 21.41
CA GLU A 183 -3.99 17.15 21.79
C GLU A 183 -4.97 16.76 22.90
N ARG A 184 -5.16 17.61 23.93
CA ARG A 184 -6.07 17.30 25.05
C ARG A 184 -7.53 17.26 24.60
N GLU A 185 -7.91 18.14 23.68
CA GLU A 185 -9.25 18.15 23.10
C GLU A 185 -9.49 16.92 22.23
N ILE A 186 -8.51 16.51 21.44
CA ILE A 186 -8.57 15.28 20.64
C ILE A 186 -8.70 14.05 21.53
N ILE A 187 -7.91 13.94 22.60
CA ILE A 187 -7.99 12.85 23.58
C ILE A 187 -9.39 12.78 24.20
N LYS A 188 -9.92 13.92 24.67
CA LYS A 188 -11.26 13.99 25.29
C LYS A 188 -12.37 13.53 24.35
N ASN A 189 -12.22 13.78 23.06
CA ASN A 189 -13.21 13.43 22.04
C ASN A 189 -12.85 12.15 21.26
N PHE A 190 -11.85 11.37 21.70
CA PHE A 190 -11.28 10.33 20.85
C PHE A 190 -12.29 9.23 20.47
N GLY A 191 -13.25 8.96 21.37
CA GLY A 191 -14.36 8.03 21.10
C GLY A 191 -15.22 8.41 19.89
N LEU A 192 -15.29 9.70 19.51
CA LEU A 192 -15.98 10.13 18.30
C LEU A 192 -15.31 9.58 17.05
N PHE A 193 -13.97 9.55 16.99
CA PHE A 193 -13.23 9.02 15.84
C PHE A 193 -13.39 7.50 15.72
N VAL A 194 -13.40 6.79 16.85
CA VAL A 194 -13.61 5.34 16.87
C VAL A 194 -15.02 4.99 16.38
N ASN A 195 -16.05 5.64 16.92
CA ASN A 195 -17.44 5.44 16.50
C ASN A 195 -17.62 5.78 15.01
N PHE A 196 -17.03 6.88 14.54
CA PHE A 196 -17.03 7.25 13.13
C PHE A 196 -16.45 6.13 12.24
N MET A 197 -15.34 5.52 12.64
CA MET A 197 -14.75 4.43 11.85
C MET A 197 -15.60 3.18 11.81
N ASP A 198 -16.25 2.82 12.91
CA ASP A 198 -17.16 1.67 12.96
C ASP A 198 -18.37 1.89 12.04
N ASP A 199 -18.94 3.09 12.04
CA ASP A 199 -20.08 3.42 11.18
C ASP A 199 -19.66 3.57 9.70
N LEU A 200 -18.46 4.12 9.45
CA LEU A 200 -17.87 4.15 8.12
C LEU A 200 -17.67 2.72 7.60
N ALA A 201 -17.16 1.80 8.42
CA ALA A 201 -16.94 0.41 8.02
C ALA A 201 -18.24 -0.28 7.59
N LYS A 202 -19.31 -0.14 8.40
CA LYS A 202 -20.65 -0.68 8.06
C LYS A 202 -21.17 -0.09 6.74
N MET A 203 -21.05 1.24 6.58
CA MET A 203 -21.56 1.93 5.39
C MET A 203 -20.74 1.63 4.12
N HIS A 204 -19.44 1.39 4.26
CA HIS A 204 -18.49 1.29 3.15
C HIS A 204 -18.15 -0.15 2.74
N CYS A 205 -18.51 -1.15 3.55
CA CYS A 205 -18.22 -2.58 3.32
C CYS A 205 -18.43 -3.04 1.86
N GLU A 206 -19.57 -2.73 1.23
CA GLU A 206 -19.87 -3.22 -0.13
C GLU A 206 -19.23 -2.37 -1.26
N LYS A 207 -18.46 -1.33 -0.92
CA LYS A 207 -17.89 -0.36 -1.89
C LYS A 207 -16.36 -0.29 -1.86
N GLN A 208 -15.73 -1.17 -1.09
CA GLN A 208 -14.30 -1.23 -0.90
C GLN A 208 -13.53 -1.22 -2.22
N SER A 209 -12.52 -0.38 -2.31
CA SER A 209 -11.67 -0.23 -3.50
C SER A 209 -10.23 -0.59 -3.21
N ALA A 210 -9.58 -1.28 -4.15
CA ALA A 210 -8.16 -1.59 -4.05
C ALA A 210 -7.32 -0.31 -3.97
N LEU A 211 -6.41 -0.24 -3.01
CA LEU A 211 -5.61 0.95 -2.74
C LEU A 211 -4.11 0.64 -2.65
N VAL A 212 -3.73 -0.45 -1.97
CA VAL A 212 -2.32 -0.81 -1.77
C VAL A 212 -2.03 -2.17 -2.39
N LEU A 213 -1.06 -2.22 -3.30
CA LEU A 213 -0.45 -3.44 -3.78
C LEU A 213 0.77 -3.76 -2.90
N GLN A 214 0.66 -4.84 -2.11
CA GLN A 214 1.72 -5.35 -1.25
C GLN A 214 2.24 -6.70 -1.75
N PRO A 215 3.30 -6.74 -2.56
CA PRO A 215 4.02 -7.98 -2.77
C PRO A 215 4.82 -8.40 -1.55
N VAL A 216 4.94 -9.70 -1.38
CA VAL A 216 5.81 -10.32 -0.38
C VAL A 216 6.96 -11.04 -1.08
N TRP A 217 8.15 -10.96 -0.49
CA TRP A 217 9.30 -11.79 -0.88
C TRP A 217 9.79 -12.60 0.32
N LYS A 218 9.69 -13.92 0.22
CA LYS A 218 9.96 -14.85 1.32
C LYS A 218 11.38 -15.38 1.31
N THR A 219 12.00 -15.37 2.49
CA THR A 219 13.34 -15.90 2.73
C THR A 219 13.35 -17.11 3.66
N GLU A 220 14.46 -17.85 3.65
CA GLU A 220 14.75 -18.88 4.65
C GLU A 220 15.09 -18.21 5.99
N GLY A 221 14.07 -17.95 6.80
CA GLY A 221 14.21 -17.20 8.06
C GLY A 221 14.78 -15.79 7.83
N LYS A 222 15.72 -15.36 8.66
CA LYS A 222 16.45 -14.09 8.51
C LYS A 222 17.53 -14.09 7.41
N SER A 223 17.74 -15.20 6.69
CA SER A 223 18.83 -15.29 5.72
C SER A 223 18.59 -14.43 4.47
N SER A 224 19.66 -14.16 3.71
CA SER A 224 19.59 -13.51 2.40
C SER A 224 19.10 -14.42 1.27
N ARG A 225 18.71 -15.67 1.57
CA ARG A 225 18.28 -16.67 0.59
C ARG A 225 16.76 -16.69 0.46
N LEU A 226 16.27 -16.55 -0.77
CA LEU A 226 14.85 -16.75 -1.07
C LEU A 226 14.45 -18.21 -0.86
N SER A 227 13.29 -18.42 -0.24
CA SER A 227 12.64 -19.73 -0.19
C SER A 227 12.30 -20.24 -1.60
N GLU A 228 12.00 -21.53 -1.76
CA GLU A 228 11.56 -22.04 -3.06
C GLU A 228 10.27 -21.37 -3.54
N ASN A 229 9.30 -21.25 -2.64
CA ASN A 229 8.05 -20.50 -2.80
C ASN A 229 8.25 -19.11 -2.19
N CYS A 230 8.58 -18.11 -3.00
CA CYS A 230 9.06 -16.84 -2.48
C CYS A 230 8.29 -15.59 -2.86
N LEU A 231 7.44 -15.60 -3.89
CA LEU A 231 6.75 -14.37 -4.32
C LEU A 231 5.23 -14.57 -4.35
N ASP A 232 4.52 -13.60 -3.81
CA ASP A 232 3.06 -13.47 -3.93
C ASP A 232 2.65 -11.99 -3.84
N ALA A 233 1.39 -11.69 -4.13
CA ALA A 233 0.85 -10.35 -4.12
C ALA A 233 -0.47 -10.27 -3.34
N PHE A 234 -0.48 -9.35 -2.38
CA PHE A 234 -1.63 -8.98 -1.58
C PHE A 234 -2.11 -7.60 -2.01
N VAL A 235 -3.42 -7.39 -2.03
CA VAL A 235 -4.03 -6.11 -2.35
C VAL A 235 -4.90 -5.72 -1.17
N TRP A 236 -4.65 -4.56 -0.58
CA TRP A 236 -5.51 -4.01 0.47
C TRP A 236 -6.58 -3.14 -0.15
N SER A 237 -7.81 -3.37 0.25
CA SER A 237 -8.86 -2.36 0.09
C SER A 237 -8.60 -1.14 0.97
N ASP A 238 -9.20 -0.01 0.60
CA ASP A 238 -9.28 1.19 1.44
C ASP A 238 -9.76 0.88 2.86
N LEU A 239 -10.87 0.13 3.02
CA LEU A 239 -11.41 -0.17 4.34
C LEU A 239 -10.52 -1.14 5.13
N ALA A 240 -10.00 -2.22 4.52
CA ALA A 240 -9.09 -3.12 5.23
C ALA A 240 -7.79 -2.43 5.67
N LEU A 241 -7.32 -1.42 4.94
CA LEU A 241 -6.14 -0.65 5.34
C LEU A 241 -6.35 0.08 6.69
N THR A 242 -7.60 0.42 7.02
CA THR A 242 -7.92 1.11 8.28
C THR A 242 -7.63 0.26 9.51
N HIS A 243 -7.78 -1.06 9.40
CA HIS A 243 -7.49 -2.02 10.49
C HIS A 243 -6.06 -1.92 11.00
N LEU A 244 -5.11 -1.48 10.16
CA LEU A 244 -3.71 -1.30 10.53
C LEU A 244 -3.47 -0.19 11.57
N PHE A 245 -4.41 0.73 11.72
CA PHE A 245 -4.31 1.83 12.69
C PHE A 245 -5.54 1.99 13.58
N THR A 246 -6.59 1.19 13.38
CA THR A 246 -7.78 1.14 14.26
C THR A 246 -7.83 -0.09 15.16
N GLY A 247 -7.16 -1.19 14.81
CA GLY A 247 -7.23 -2.47 15.53
C GLY A 247 -6.64 -2.50 16.94
N TYR A 248 -6.17 -1.36 17.48
CA TYR A 248 -5.52 -1.26 18.79
C TYR A 248 -6.39 -0.61 19.87
N PHE A 249 -7.52 -0.02 19.52
CA PHE A 249 -8.32 0.77 20.45
C PHE A 249 -9.24 -0.10 21.30
N MET A 250 -8.67 -0.82 22.27
CA MET A 250 -9.46 -1.44 23.35
C MET A 250 -9.86 -0.43 24.43
N GLU A 251 -9.04 0.61 24.61
CA GLU A 251 -9.26 1.70 25.57
C GLU A 251 -9.00 3.05 24.89
N LEU A 252 -9.59 4.12 25.45
CA LEU A 252 -9.34 5.48 24.96
C LEU A 252 -7.88 5.88 25.24
N PRO A 253 -7.18 6.50 24.28
CA PRO A 253 -5.78 6.84 24.44
C PRO A 253 -5.58 7.96 25.46
N THR A 254 -4.51 7.87 26.24
CA THR A 254 -4.07 8.95 27.14
C THR A 254 -3.06 9.91 26.49
N ARG A 255 -2.59 9.59 25.28
CA ARG A 255 -1.68 10.39 24.43
C ARG A 255 -1.93 10.09 22.96
N ILE A 256 -1.62 11.02 22.07
CA ILE A 256 -1.78 10.80 20.62
C ILE A 256 -0.47 10.30 20.03
N GLY A 257 -0.43 9.00 19.71
CA GLY A 257 0.64 8.36 18.97
C GLY A 257 0.41 8.41 17.46
N ARG A 258 1.24 7.67 16.72
CA ARG A 258 1.22 7.64 15.24
C ARG A 258 -0.08 7.06 14.68
N THR A 259 -0.61 6.00 15.29
CA THR A 259 -1.87 5.35 14.91
C THR A 259 -3.07 6.23 15.21
N GLU A 260 -3.15 6.78 16.43
CA GLU A 260 -4.20 7.69 16.87
C GLU A 260 -4.26 8.93 15.97
N ARG A 261 -3.09 9.53 15.73
CA ARG A 261 -2.95 10.67 14.82
C ARG A 261 -3.43 10.35 13.41
N THR A 262 -3.11 9.17 12.89
CA THR A 262 -3.51 8.78 11.53
C THR A 262 -5.03 8.65 11.42
N LEU A 263 -5.69 8.13 12.45
CA LEU A 263 -7.14 8.14 12.54
C LEU A 263 -7.70 9.59 12.53
N VAL A 264 -7.10 10.49 13.31
CA VAL A 264 -7.48 11.92 13.33
C VAL A 264 -7.28 12.56 11.95
N TRP A 265 -6.17 12.29 11.26
CA TRP A 265 -5.91 12.77 9.91
C TRP A 265 -6.98 12.34 8.91
N LEU A 266 -7.25 11.05 8.81
CA LEU A 266 -8.28 10.52 7.90
C LEU A 266 -9.64 11.14 8.21
N SER A 267 -10.00 11.17 9.49
CA SER A 267 -11.26 11.75 9.98
C SER A 267 -11.38 13.23 9.61
N LYS A 268 -10.31 14.01 9.78
CA LYS A 268 -10.30 15.43 9.43
C LYS A 268 -10.40 15.67 7.92
N MET A 269 -9.68 14.89 7.10
CA MET A 269 -9.75 14.98 5.64
C MET A 269 -11.17 14.68 5.13
N LEU A 270 -11.81 13.63 5.64
CA LEU A 270 -13.19 13.28 5.29
C LEU A 270 -14.20 14.33 5.79
N TYR A 271 -13.96 14.92 6.96
CA TYR A 271 -14.81 15.98 7.50
C TYR A 271 -14.76 17.24 6.62
N GLU A 272 -13.57 17.69 6.22
CA GLU A 272 -13.41 18.81 5.28
C GLU A 272 -14.01 18.51 3.91
N PHE A 273 -13.89 17.28 3.42
CA PHE A 273 -14.53 16.81 2.20
C PHE A 273 -16.07 16.92 2.28
N VAL A 274 -16.67 16.51 3.40
CA VAL A 274 -18.11 16.65 3.61
C VAL A 274 -18.52 18.12 3.55
N GLN A 275 -17.78 19.00 4.22
CA GLN A 275 -18.09 20.42 4.34
C GLN A 275 -17.91 21.18 3.02
N THR A 276 -16.81 20.94 2.31
CA THR A 276 -16.38 21.79 1.18
C THR A 276 -16.22 21.04 -0.14
N GLY A 277 -16.33 19.71 -0.13
CA GLY A 277 -16.02 18.85 -1.29
C GLY A 277 -14.53 18.59 -1.50
N GLN A 278 -13.66 19.22 -0.71
CA GLN A 278 -12.20 19.15 -0.81
C GLN A 278 -11.55 19.19 0.58
N PHE A 279 -10.29 18.79 0.69
CA PHE A 279 -9.50 18.88 1.92
C PHE A 279 -8.06 19.34 1.62
N ASN A 280 -7.39 19.91 2.64
CA ASN A 280 -5.96 20.25 2.54
C ASN A 280 -5.11 19.23 3.30
N ALA A 281 -4.72 18.15 2.63
CA ALA A 281 -4.01 17.04 3.28
C ALA A 281 -2.66 17.47 3.89
N ALA A 282 -1.90 18.29 3.17
CA ALA A 282 -0.59 18.77 3.61
C ALA A 282 -0.70 19.58 4.90
N GLU A 283 -1.66 20.51 4.96
CA GLU A 283 -1.93 21.30 6.16
C GLU A 283 -2.42 20.45 7.33
N ILE A 284 -3.32 19.48 7.07
CA ILE A 284 -3.80 18.55 8.09
C ILE A 284 -2.65 17.73 8.68
N ILE A 285 -1.80 17.15 7.83
CA ILE A 285 -0.67 16.31 8.25
C ILE A 285 0.35 17.11 9.06
N ASP A 286 0.60 18.37 8.67
CA ASP A 286 1.57 19.23 9.32
C ASP A 286 1.06 19.74 10.68
N LYS A 287 -0.15 20.32 10.70
CA LYS A 287 -0.74 20.93 11.91
C LYS A 287 -1.16 19.89 12.93
N LEU A 288 -1.65 18.74 12.50
CA LEU A 288 -2.14 17.69 13.40
C LEU A 288 -1.05 16.65 13.67
N SER A 289 0.20 17.08 13.89
CA SER A 289 1.33 16.19 14.14
C SER A 289 1.42 15.69 15.58
N PHE A 290 0.83 16.42 16.54
CA PHE A 290 0.79 16.10 17.98
C PHE A 290 2.16 15.68 18.54
N ASN A 291 3.20 16.47 18.24
CA ASN A 291 4.59 16.23 18.67
C ASN A 291 5.23 14.91 18.16
N THR A 292 4.62 14.26 17.16
CA THR A 292 5.20 13.09 16.49
C THR A 292 5.77 13.47 15.12
N LYS A 293 6.87 12.85 14.71
CA LYS A 293 7.41 13.04 13.35
C LYS A 293 6.39 12.58 12.31
N ASN A 294 6.24 13.35 11.24
CA ASN A 294 5.31 13.10 10.13
C ASN A 294 5.97 12.49 8.89
N ASP A 295 7.21 12.00 8.98
CA ASP A 295 7.91 11.28 7.90
C ASP A 295 7.22 9.96 7.51
N LYS A 296 6.50 9.38 8.47
CA LYS A 296 5.68 8.17 8.34
C LYS A 296 4.34 8.44 9.00
N ALA A 297 3.26 7.88 8.46
CA ALA A 297 1.99 7.85 9.16
C ALA A 297 2.13 6.91 10.37
N PHE A 298 2.50 5.66 10.11
CA PHE A 298 2.79 4.62 11.11
C PHE A 298 3.56 3.45 10.46
N SER A 299 4.00 2.49 11.29
CA SER A 299 4.53 1.19 10.86
C SER A 299 3.94 0.09 11.72
N VAL A 300 3.64 -1.06 11.12
CA VAL A 300 3.04 -2.22 11.80
C VAL A 300 3.95 -3.42 11.62
N ALA A 301 4.37 -4.03 12.72
CA ALA A 301 5.23 -5.20 12.71
C ALA A 301 4.46 -6.46 12.26
N GLY A 302 5.21 -7.48 11.83
CA GLY A 302 4.72 -8.79 11.40
C GLY A 302 3.76 -9.43 12.39
N LYS A 303 4.05 -9.38 13.70
CA LYS A 303 3.14 -9.91 14.74
C LYS A 303 1.72 -9.31 14.67
N SER A 304 1.62 -8.02 14.32
CA SER A 304 0.36 -7.30 14.20
C SER A 304 -0.27 -7.42 12.81
N THR A 305 0.52 -7.55 11.75
CA THR A 305 -0.02 -7.79 10.39
C THR A 305 -0.43 -9.24 10.17
N TYR A 306 0.13 -10.19 10.92
CA TYR A 306 -0.13 -11.62 10.76
C TYR A 306 -1.62 -11.98 10.83
N PRO A 307 -2.40 -11.55 11.85
CA PRO A 307 -3.83 -11.85 11.89
C PRO A 307 -4.61 -11.33 10.66
N LEU A 308 -4.12 -10.25 10.04
CA LEU A 308 -4.75 -9.63 8.86
C LEU A 308 -4.32 -10.30 7.54
N LEU A 309 -3.14 -10.92 7.51
CA LEU A 309 -2.54 -11.52 6.31
C LEU A 309 -2.61 -13.05 6.27
N LYS A 310 -2.89 -13.72 7.41
CA LYS A 310 -2.80 -15.17 7.58
C LYS A 310 -3.67 -15.91 6.57
N CYS A 311 -3.03 -16.50 5.56
CA CYS A 311 -3.63 -17.36 4.56
C CYS A 311 -2.61 -18.35 3.97
N LYS A 312 -3.08 -19.26 3.12
CA LYS A 312 -2.22 -20.28 2.49
C LYS A 312 -1.13 -19.65 1.63
N GLU A 313 -1.43 -18.55 0.97
CA GLU A 313 -0.52 -17.80 0.10
C GLU A 313 0.58 -17.08 0.88
N LEU A 314 0.31 -16.65 2.12
CA LEU A 314 1.34 -16.10 3.01
C LEU A 314 2.30 -17.21 3.45
N THR A 315 1.76 -18.35 3.89
CA THR A 315 2.59 -19.50 4.29
C THR A 315 3.38 -20.07 3.11
N LYS A 316 2.78 -20.16 1.92
CA LYS A 316 3.41 -20.72 0.73
C LYS A 316 3.16 -19.84 -0.50
N PRO A 317 3.97 -18.79 -0.70
CA PRO A 317 3.89 -17.90 -1.86
C PRO A 317 3.86 -18.65 -3.19
N ARG A 318 3.00 -18.25 -4.12
CA ARG A 318 2.67 -19.06 -5.30
C ARG A 318 3.67 -18.97 -6.44
N ILE A 319 4.53 -17.94 -6.47
CA ILE A 319 5.57 -17.77 -7.49
C ILE A 319 6.92 -18.22 -6.93
N LYS A 320 7.60 -19.10 -7.68
CA LYS A 320 8.84 -19.72 -7.24
C LYS A 320 10.07 -18.87 -7.53
N LYS A 321 11.16 -19.08 -6.79
CA LYS A 321 12.43 -18.35 -6.98
C LYS A 321 12.99 -18.50 -8.40
N ASN A 322 12.85 -19.67 -9.02
CA ASN A 322 13.33 -19.92 -10.37
C ASN A 322 12.47 -19.25 -11.47
N GLU A 323 11.29 -18.71 -11.12
CA GLU A 323 10.43 -17.97 -12.04
C GLU A 323 10.79 -16.48 -12.12
N ILE A 324 11.63 -15.96 -11.22
CA ILE A 324 12.08 -14.55 -11.24
C ILE A 324 12.76 -14.19 -12.57
N ARG A 325 13.47 -15.14 -13.18
CA ARG A 325 14.09 -15.00 -14.52
C ARG A 325 13.09 -14.75 -15.66
N ASN A 326 11.80 -15.00 -15.41
CA ASN A 326 10.71 -14.72 -16.35
C ASN A 326 10.06 -13.35 -16.08
N ILE A 327 10.42 -12.69 -14.97
CA ILE A 327 9.94 -11.36 -14.59
C ILE A 327 11.00 -10.31 -14.91
N ILE A 328 12.26 -10.58 -14.55
CA ILE A 328 13.43 -9.76 -14.88
C ILE A 328 14.05 -10.31 -16.16
N LEU A 329 14.00 -9.53 -17.24
CA LEU A 329 14.31 -9.98 -18.59
C LEU A 329 15.58 -9.31 -19.15
N GLY A 330 16.15 -9.89 -20.20
CA GLY A 330 17.19 -9.24 -21.02
C GLY A 330 18.50 -8.93 -20.31
N GLY A 331 18.81 -9.63 -19.20
CA GLY A 331 19.99 -9.35 -18.40
C GLY A 331 19.83 -8.20 -17.42
N GLY A 332 18.61 -7.72 -17.18
CA GLY A 332 18.33 -6.62 -16.25
C GLY A 332 18.79 -6.86 -14.81
N GLN A 333 18.89 -8.13 -14.38
CA GLN A 333 19.48 -8.45 -13.08
C GLN A 333 20.93 -7.98 -12.92
N ASN A 334 21.66 -7.81 -14.03
CA ASN A 334 23.04 -7.28 -14.02
C ASN A 334 23.08 -5.76 -13.84
N LEU A 335 21.95 -5.08 -13.97
CA LEU A 335 21.80 -3.64 -13.77
C LEU A 335 21.30 -3.29 -12.36
N LEU A 336 20.86 -4.28 -11.58
CA LEU A 336 20.46 -4.09 -10.19
C LEU A 336 21.62 -3.49 -9.39
N SER A 337 21.34 -2.35 -8.76
CA SER A 337 22.28 -1.64 -7.90
C SER A 337 21.74 -1.66 -6.47
N PRO A 338 21.93 -2.76 -5.72
CA PRO A 338 21.47 -2.85 -4.34
C PRO A 338 22.18 -1.82 -3.46
N GLU A 339 21.47 -1.35 -2.43
CA GLU A 339 22.05 -0.43 -1.45
C GLU A 339 23.20 -1.10 -0.71
N ARG A 340 24.35 -0.41 -0.65
CA ARG A 340 25.52 -0.87 0.11
C ARG A 340 25.25 -0.64 1.59
N ARG A 341 24.96 -1.72 2.32
CA ARG A 341 24.86 -1.67 3.78
C ARG A 341 26.02 -2.47 4.38
N PHE A 342 26.69 -1.90 5.38
CA PHE A 342 27.91 -2.48 5.96
C PHE A 342 27.65 -3.85 6.61
N ASP A 343 26.52 -3.98 7.31
CA ASP A 343 26.02 -5.24 7.86
C ASP A 343 25.81 -6.30 6.77
N ALA A 344 25.25 -5.93 5.62
CA ALA A 344 25.07 -6.84 4.50
C ALA A 344 26.40 -7.27 3.86
N ILE A 345 27.40 -6.39 3.82
CA ILE A 345 28.75 -6.74 3.35
C ILE A 345 29.37 -7.76 4.31
N ILE A 346 29.40 -7.47 5.62
CA ILE A 346 29.91 -8.38 6.65
C ILE A 346 29.24 -9.75 6.56
N TYR A 347 27.90 -9.78 6.46
CA TYR A 347 27.13 -11.03 6.43
C TYR A 347 27.44 -11.91 5.21
N ASN A 348 27.68 -11.31 4.04
CA ASN A 348 27.95 -12.05 2.80
C ASN A 348 29.43 -12.33 2.57
N SER A 349 30.31 -11.90 3.47
CA SER A 349 31.76 -12.08 3.41
C SER A 349 32.26 -12.93 4.59
N PRO A 350 31.91 -14.22 4.66
CA PRO A 350 32.35 -15.10 5.76
C PRO A 350 33.87 -15.20 5.87
N GLU A 351 34.61 -14.95 4.79
CA GLU A 351 36.07 -14.91 4.73
C GLU A 351 36.72 -13.85 5.63
N LEU A 352 35.97 -12.85 6.08
CA LEU A 352 36.47 -11.80 6.99
C LEU A 352 36.80 -12.32 8.40
N PHE A 353 36.33 -13.52 8.75
CA PHE A 353 36.44 -14.11 10.08
C PHE A 353 37.17 -15.47 10.09
N VAL A 354 37.84 -15.82 8.99
CA VAL A 354 38.61 -17.06 8.82
C VAL A 354 40.09 -16.84 9.11
#